data_AF-A0A8T6ZJ59-F1
#
_entry.id   AF-A0A8T6ZJ59-F1
#
_cell.length_a   1.000
_cell.length_b   1.000
_cell.length_c   1.000
_cell.angle_alpha   90.00
_cell.angle_beta   90.00
_cell.angle_gamma   90.00
#
_symmetry.space_group_name_H-M   'P 1'
#
loop_
_entity.id
_entity.type
_entity.pdbx_description
1 polymer ?
#
loop_
_entity_poly.entity_id
_entity_poly.type
_entity_poly.pdbx_seq_one_letter_code
_entity_poly.pdbx_strand_id
1 'polypeptide(L)' 'MNHPNFTDPRLDPSRTIRAPRGSEKVCKTWLAEAAYRMIQNNLDPEVAEHPHALVVYGGIGRAARN' A
#
# COMPACT_ATOMS: atom_id res chain seq x y z
N MET A 1 21.63 22.50 -16.20
CA MET A 1 21.00 21.33 -16.84
C MET A 1 19.66 21.13 -16.16
N ASN A 2 18.56 21.51 -16.83
CA ASN A 2 17.22 21.44 -16.26
C ASN A 2 16.73 19.99 -16.33
N HIS A 3 16.78 19.26 -15.22
CA HIS A 3 16.05 18.00 -15.10
C HIS A 3 14.57 18.31 -14.90
N PRO A 4 13.64 17.73 -15.68
CA PRO A 4 12.24 17.77 -15.33
C PRO A 4 12.09 17.06 -13.97
N ASN A 5 11.40 17.69 -13.01
CA ASN A 5 10.97 17.01 -11.80
C ASN A 5 9.96 15.91 -12.20
N PHE A 6 10.48 14.72 -12.53
CA PHE A 6 9.70 13.50 -12.59
C PHE A 6 9.38 13.10 -11.15
N THR A 7 8.44 13.79 -10.51
CA THR A 7 7.85 13.31 -9.28
C THR A 7 7.16 11.99 -9.61
N ASP A 8 7.70 10.90 -9.07
CA ASP A 8 7.08 9.59 -9.18
C ASP A 8 5.62 9.71 -8.70
N PRO A 9 4.61 9.52 -9.57
CA PRO A 9 3.20 9.73 -9.20
C PRO A 9 2.73 8.75 -8.12
N ARG A 10 3.53 7.72 -7.82
CA ARG A 10 3.25 6.71 -6.80
C ARG A 10 3.72 7.14 -5.42
N LEU A 11 4.70 8.05 -5.35
CA LEU A 11 5.35 8.42 -4.10
C LEU A 11 4.48 9.43 -3.35
N ASP A 12 3.98 8.99 -2.20
CA ASP A 12 3.25 9.82 -1.25
C ASP A 12 3.88 9.67 0.14
N PRO A 13 4.74 10.62 0.57
CA PRO A 13 5.43 10.56 1.86
C PRO A 13 4.48 10.60 3.07
N SER A 14 3.25 11.08 2.89
CA SER A 14 2.26 11.18 3.99
C SER A 14 1.45 9.90 4.18
N ARG A 15 1.50 8.98 3.20
CA ARG A 15 0.71 7.76 3.18
C ARG A 15 1.15 6.80 4.28
N THR A 16 0.22 6.47 5.18
CA THR A 16 0.35 5.37 6.13
C THR A 16 -0.88 4.48 6.01
N ILE A 17 -0.70 3.24 5.56
CA ILE A 17 -1.77 2.28 5.36
C ILE A 17 -1.59 1.16 6.39
N ARG A 18 -2.66 0.76 7.06
CA ARG A 18 -2.68 -0.41 7.95
C ARG A 18 -3.99 -1.16 7.78
N ALA A 19 -3.93 -2.48 7.83
CA ALA A 19 -5.13 -3.30 7.73
C ALA A 19 -6.06 -3.08 8.95
N PRO A 20 -7.38 -2.89 8.75
CA PRO A 20 -8.36 -2.91 9.82
C PRO A 20 -8.29 -4.22 10.63
N ARG A 21 -8.48 -4.11 11.94
CA ARG A 21 -8.37 -5.22 12.90
C ARG A 21 -9.73 -5.48 13.57
N GLY A 22 -9.87 -6.63 14.23
CA GLY A 22 -11.10 -7.02 14.91
C GLY A 22 -12.17 -7.62 13.99
N SER A 23 -13.36 -7.85 14.54
CA SER A 23 -14.47 -8.57 13.90
C SER A 23 -15.43 -7.68 13.11
N GLU A 24 -15.28 -6.36 13.17
CA GLU A 24 -16.06 -5.43 12.35
C GLU A 24 -15.51 -5.39 10.92
N LYS A 25 -16.40 -5.38 9.92
CA LYS A 25 -16.03 -5.38 8.49
C LYS A 25 -16.42 -4.06 7.82
N VAL A 26 -15.61 -3.63 6.86
CA VAL A 26 -15.89 -2.47 6.00
C VAL A 26 -16.60 -2.92 4.72
N CYS A 27 -16.20 -4.06 4.17
CA CYS A 27 -16.77 -4.64 2.95
C CYS A 27 -18.10 -5.37 3.20
N LYS A 28 -18.88 -5.58 2.13
CA LYS A 28 -20.18 -6.28 2.21
C LYS A 28 -20.05 -7.75 2.60
N THR A 29 -18.97 -8.42 2.21
CA THR A 29 -18.72 -9.84 2.48
C THR A 29 -17.36 -10.03 3.14
N TRP A 30 -17.21 -11.10 3.91
CA TRP A 30 -15.94 -11.45 4.54
C TRP A 30 -14.85 -11.80 3.53
N LEU A 31 -15.22 -12.40 2.39
CA LEU A 31 -14.24 -12.72 1.34
C LEU A 31 -13.64 -11.43 0.74
N ALA A 32 -14.48 -10.42 0.48
CA ALA A 32 -14.00 -9.11 0.03
C ALA A 32 -13.21 -8.39 1.13
N GLU A 33 -13.68 -8.45 2.38
CA GLU A 33 -12.98 -7.89 3.55
C GLU A 33 -11.58 -8.49 3.73
N ALA A 34 -11.43 -9.80 3.52
CA ALA A 34 -10.14 -10.48 3.60
C ALA A 34 -9.16 -9.94 2.55
N ALA A 35 -9.59 -9.83 1.29
CA ALA A 35 -8.77 -9.23 0.24
C ALA A 35 -8.41 -7.77 0.54
N TYR A 36 -9.39 -6.99 1.02
CA TYR A 36 -9.21 -5.60 1.42
C TYR A 36 -8.21 -5.43 2.57
N ARG A 37 -8.23 -6.32 3.57
CA ARG A 37 -7.24 -6.31 4.66
C ARG A 37 -5.86 -6.74 4.17
N MET A 38 -5.78 -7.80 3.35
CA MET A 38 -4.50 -8.32 2.88
C MET A 38 -3.75 -7.34 1.99
N ILE A 39 -4.45 -6.63 1.09
CA ILE A 39 -3.79 -5.61 0.26
C ILE A 39 -3.26 -4.43 1.09
N GLN A 40 -3.95 -4.04 2.15
CA GLN A 40 -3.47 -3.03 3.09
C GLN A 40 -2.32 -3.53 3.96
N ASN A 41 -2.36 -4.81 4.37
CA ASN A 41 -1.28 -5.43 5.13
C ASN A 41 0.03 -5.45 4.34
N ASN A 42 -0.04 -5.67 3.03
CA ASN A 42 1.14 -5.55 2.15
C ASN A 42 1.77 -4.16 2.16
N LEU A 43 1.06 -3.12 2.62
CA LEU A 43 1.53 -1.73 2.67
C LEU A 43 1.66 -1.20 4.10
N ASP A 44 1.55 -2.06 5.10
CA ASP A 44 1.79 -1.71 6.50
C ASP A 44 3.29 -1.33 6.67
N PRO A 45 3.63 -0.21 7.34
CA PRO A 45 5.02 0.18 7.57
C PRO A 45 5.88 -0.87 8.28
N GLU A 46 5.26 -1.80 9.03
CA GLU A 46 5.96 -2.91 9.68
C GLU A 46 6.16 -4.12 8.75
N VAL A 47 5.56 -4.12 7.57
CA VAL A 47 5.58 -5.24 6.60
C VAL A 47 6.32 -4.87 5.32
N ALA A 48 6.03 -3.69 4.76
CA ALA A 48 6.54 -3.26 3.46
C ALA A 48 7.92 -2.59 3.57
N GLU A 49 8.80 -2.87 2.61
CA GLU A 49 10.12 -2.20 2.50
C GLU A 49 9.98 -0.69 2.19
N HIS A 50 9.09 -0.31 1.26
CA HIS A 50 8.86 1.08 0.86
C HIS A 50 7.36 1.37 0.60
N PRO A 51 6.52 1.42 1.65
CA PRO A 51 5.07 1.54 1.52
C PRO A 51 4.60 2.83 0.84
N HIS A 52 5.33 3.95 1.03
CA HIS A 52 5.02 5.25 0.42
C HIS A 52 5.08 5.24 -1.11
N ALA A 53 5.81 4.29 -1.71
CA ALA A 53 5.91 4.08 -3.16
C ALA A 53 5.14 2.83 -3.62
N LEU A 54 4.28 2.27 -2.76
CA LEU A 54 3.51 1.03 -2.97
C LEU A 54 4.34 -0.26 -3.08
N VAL A 55 5.63 -0.21 -2.73
CA VAL A 55 6.55 -1.34 -2.84
C VAL A 55 6.48 -2.19 -1.57
N VAL A 56 6.28 -3.49 -1.75
CA VAL A 56 6.21 -4.47 -0.67
C VAL A 56 7.60 -5.04 -0.40
N TYR A 57 8.21 -5.70 -1.39
CA TYR A 57 9.57 -6.24 -1.32
C TYR A 57 10.12 -6.54 -2.72
N GLY A 58 11.40 -6.92 -2.80
CA GLY A 58 12.01 -7.41 -4.04
C GLY A 58 12.27 -6.29 -5.06
N GLY A 59 12.74 -5.15 -4.58
CA GLY A 59 13.06 -3.98 -5.42
C GLY A 59 11.82 -3.19 -5.82
N ILE A 60 11.15 -3.60 -6.91
CA ILE A 60 9.96 -2.89 -7.44
C ILE A 60 8.67 -3.73 -7.37
N GLY A 61 8.68 -4.81 -6.60
CA GLY A 61 7.49 -5.63 -6.33
C GLY A 61 6.45 -4.81 -5.56
N ARG A 62 5.31 -4.52 -6.17
CA ARG A 62 4.32 -3.57 -5.67
C ARG A 62 2.96 -4.21 -5.41
N ALA A 63 2.24 -3.67 -4.42
CA ALA A 63 0.87 -4.10 -4.11
C ALA A 63 -0.17 -3.57 -5.11
N ALA A 64 0.10 -2.42 -5.73
CA ALA A 64 -0.75 -1.79 -6.73
C ALA A 64 0.10 -1.00 -7.74
N ARG A 65 -0.51 -0.65 -8.87
CA ARG A 65 0.20 0.08 -9.94
C ARG A 65 0.56 1.50 -9.50
N ASN A 66 -0.42 2.26 -8.98
CA ASN A 66 -0.32 3.66 -8.54
C ASN A 66 -1.28 3.92 -7.37
#